data_AF-A0A315UY22-F1
#
_entry.id   AF-A0A315UY22-F1
#
_cell.length_a   1.000
_cell.length_b   1.000
_cell.length_c   1.000
_cell.angle_alpha   90.00
_cell.angle_beta   90.00
_cell.angle_gamma   90.00
#
_symmetry.space_group_name_H-M   'P 1'
#
loop_
_entity.id
_entity.type
_entity.pdbx_description
1 polymer ?
#
loop_
_entity_poly.entity_id
_entity_poly.type
_entity_poly.pdbx_seq_one_letter_code
_entity_poly.pdbx_strand_id
1 'polypeptide(L)'
;IMYLGTAPNNLASTTLAFFQGSVEEFGFPLRVRADQGVENVDVARLMFMIRGTGRSSFISGKSVHNQRIERLWRDLWTAVTCIYYDVLHYLEEEGYLDISNEAQLFCCHYVFLPRLQEDLDTFRSGWDNHPLRTESNMTPNQLWVLGHTHNPIPEPHGALTEGVQIPEIEWEDSGLPLHEESN
;
A
#
# COMPACT_ATOMS: atom_id res chain seq x y z
N ILE A 1 0.09 -6.25 -9.40
CA ILE A 1 -0.28 -5.47 -8.21
C ILE A 1 0.28 -6.26 -7.05
N MET A 2 1.12 -5.65 -6.22
CA MET A 2 1.83 -6.42 -5.19
C MET A 2 0.91 -6.81 -4.03
N TYR A 3 -0.02 -5.94 -3.65
CA TYR A 3 -1.07 -6.25 -2.68
C TYR A 3 -2.28 -5.33 -2.86
N LEU A 4 -3.44 -5.83 -2.47
CA LEU A 4 -4.68 -5.08 -2.18
C LEU A 4 -5.28 -5.71 -0.92
N GLY A 5 -5.42 -4.93 0.14
CA GLY A 5 -5.84 -5.43 1.44
C GLY A 5 -6.97 -4.58 2.01
N THR A 6 -7.99 -5.24 2.58
CA THR A 6 -9.07 -4.57 3.32
C THR A 6 -8.78 -4.59 4.81
N ALA A 7 -9.09 -3.49 5.49
CA ALA A 7 -8.98 -3.40 6.94
C ALA A 7 -10.05 -2.48 7.51
N PRO A 8 -10.47 -2.70 8.77
CA PRO A 8 -11.43 -1.83 9.46
C PRO A 8 -10.78 -0.56 10.06
N ASN A 9 -9.51 -0.28 9.76
CA ASN A 9 -8.75 0.82 10.35
C ASN A 9 -7.69 1.36 9.36
N ASN A 10 -7.11 2.51 9.69
CA ASN A 10 -6.04 3.17 8.92
C ASN A 10 -4.71 3.22 9.70
N LEU A 11 -4.38 2.16 10.43
CA LEU A 11 -3.17 2.11 11.26
C LEU A 11 -1.92 1.85 10.40
N ALA A 12 -0.80 2.47 10.77
CA ALA A 12 0.48 2.25 10.11
C ALA A 12 0.95 0.78 10.16
N SER A 13 0.66 0.10 11.27
CA SER A 13 0.96 -1.32 11.45
C SER A 13 0.17 -2.22 10.49
N THR A 14 -1.08 -1.85 10.18
CA THR A 14 -1.91 -2.57 9.21
C THR A 14 -1.33 -2.43 7.80
N THR A 15 -0.98 -1.22 7.38
CA THR A 15 -0.32 -0.96 6.10
C THR A 15 1.00 -1.72 5.99
N LEU A 16 1.80 -1.71 7.07
CA LEU A 16 3.04 -2.46 7.16
C LEU A 16 2.81 -3.97 6.98
N ALA A 17 1.79 -4.55 7.62
CA ALA A 17 1.49 -5.97 7.50
C ALA A 17 1.19 -6.39 6.06
N PHE A 18 0.38 -5.59 5.33
CA PHE A 18 0.15 -5.82 3.90
C PHE A 18 1.43 -5.70 3.08
N PHE A 19 2.25 -4.69 3.37
CA PHE A 19 3.53 -4.50 2.70
C PHE A 19 4.48 -5.69 2.95
N GLN A 20 4.58 -6.17 4.18
CA GLN A 20 5.40 -7.34 4.55
C GLN A 20 4.96 -8.60 3.82
N GLY A 21 3.65 -8.89 3.77
CA GLY A 21 3.15 -10.02 2.99
C GLY A 21 3.52 -9.95 1.51
N SER A 22 3.51 -8.73 0.93
CA SER A 22 3.96 -8.54 -0.45
C SER A 22 5.48 -8.70 -0.61
N VAL A 23 6.27 -8.32 0.39
CA VAL A 23 7.72 -8.49 0.39
C VAL A 23 8.11 -9.96 0.51
N GLU A 24 7.36 -10.77 1.27
CA GLU A 24 7.56 -12.22 1.35
C GLU A 24 7.34 -12.90 0.00
N GLU A 25 6.36 -12.41 -0.79
CA GLU A 25 6.04 -12.94 -2.12
C GLU A 25 6.99 -12.42 -3.22
N PHE A 26 7.31 -11.13 -3.21
CA PHE A 26 7.98 -10.43 -4.33
C PHE A 26 9.38 -9.91 -4.02
N GLY A 27 9.84 -10.01 -2.78
CA GLY A 27 11.08 -9.42 -2.30
C GLY A 27 10.98 -7.92 -2.03
N PHE A 28 12.04 -7.35 -1.44
CA PHE A 28 12.07 -5.94 -1.11
C PHE A 28 12.26 -5.06 -2.36
N PRO A 29 11.43 -4.02 -2.56
CA PRO A 29 11.70 -3.04 -3.61
C PRO A 29 12.97 -2.23 -3.31
N LEU A 30 13.52 -1.58 -4.33
CA LEU A 30 14.61 -0.61 -4.14
C LEU A 30 14.12 0.70 -3.51
N ARG A 31 12.90 1.11 -3.88
CA ARG A 31 12.28 2.37 -3.45
C ARG A 31 10.78 2.18 -3.33
N VAL A 32 10.18 2.79 -2.31
CA VAL A 32 8.73 2.93 -2.18
C VAL A 32 8.37 4.40 -2.35
N ARG A 33 7.24 4.67 -3.02
CA ARG A 33 6.68 6.01 -3.12
C ARG A 33 5.27 5.99 -2.56
N ALA A 34 4.98 6.92 -1.67
CA ALA A 34 3.66 7.14 -1.11
C ALA A 34 3.36 8.64 -1.02
N ASP A 35 2.11 8.97 -0.72
CA ASP A 35 1.71 10.31 -0.32
C ASP A 35 2.21 10.65 1.10
N GLN A 36 1.82 11.83 1.58
CA GLN A 36 2.08 12.27 2.95
C GLN A 36 0.94 11.80 3.83
N GLY A 37 1.10 10.62 4.43
CA GLY A 37 0.10 10.02 5.31
C GLY A 37 0.76 9.29 6.48
N VAL A 38 0.10 9.32 7.63
CA VAL A 38 0.60 8.69 8.87
C VAL A 38 0.54 7.17 8.78
N GLU A 39 -0.35 6.63 7.96
CA GLU A 39 -0.50 5.20 7.68
C GLU A 39 0.71 4.59 6.94
N ASN A 40 1.56 5.41 6.32
CA ASN A 40 2.74 4.94 5.59
C ASN A 40 4.04 5.03 6.40
N VAL A 41 3.98 5.54 7.64
CA VAL A 41 5.17 5.81 8.48
C VAL A 41 5.97 4.55 8.75
N ASP A 42 5.31 3.44 9.07
CA ASP A 42 6.01 2.19 9.39
C ASP A 42 6.68 1.55 8.17
N VAL A 43 6.06 1.67 6.98
CA VAL A 43 6.68 1.26 5.70
C VAL A 43 7.90 2.12 5.42
N ALA A 44 7.83 3.44 5.65
CA ALA A 44 8.97 4.33 5.49
C ALA A 44 10.12 3.94 6.43
N ARG A 45 9.84 3.69 7.72
CA ARG A 45 10.82 3.23 8.71
C ARG A 45 11.49 1.92 8.26
N LEU A 46 10.70 0.93 7.85
CA LEU A 46 11.21 -0.35 7.37
C LEU A 46 12.12 -0.15 6.13
N MET A 47 11.69 0.65 5.16
CA MET A 47 12.47 0.92 3.96
C MET A 47 13.78 1.65 4.25
N PHE A 48 13.82 2.59 5.20
CA PHE A 48 15.06 3.23 5.62
C PHE A 48 15.99 2.27 6.36
N MET A 49 15.46 1.37 7.17
CA MET A 49 16.25 0.34 7.86
C MET A 49 16.89 -0.63 6.86
N ILE A 50 16.10 -1.10 5.89
CA ILE A 50 16.50 -2.18 4.97
C ILE A 50 17.33 -1.65 3.78
N ARG A 51 17.03 -0.46 3.27
CA ARG A 51 17.68 0.11 2.06
C ARG A 51 18.54 1.35 2.35
N GLY A 52 18.54 1.86 3.58
CA GLY A 52 19.27 3.06 4.01
C GLY A 52 18.56 4.38 3.66
N THR A 53 19.04 5.50 4.20
CA THR A 53 18.42 6.83 4.04
C THR A 53 18.95 7.62 2.83
N GLY A 54 20.18 7.36 2.37
CA GLY A 54 20.86 8.15 1.32
C GLY A 54 20.50 7.85 -0.14
N ARG A 55 19.45 7.05 -0.40
CA ARG A 55 19.11 6.56 -1.76
C ARG A 55 17.67 6.80 -2.20
N SER A 56 16.93 7.58 -1.42
CA SER A 56 15.49 7.78 -1.61
C SER A 56 14.71 6.46 -1.53
N SER A 57 15.05 5.64 -0.54
CA SER A 57 14.42 4.33 -0.28
C SER A 57 12.92 4.43 0.00
N PHE A 58 12.50 5.56 0.59
CA PHE A 58 11.13 5.98 0.65
C PHE A 58 11.02 7.41 0.11
N ILE A 59 10.04 7.66 -0.73
CA ILE A 59 9.77 8.95 -1.35
C ILE A 59 8.35 9.36 -0.96
N SER A 60 8.23 10.36 -0.09
CA SER A 60 6.97 11.03 0.15
C SER A 60 6.84 12.26 -0.75
N GLY A 61 5.68 12.48 -1.34
CA GLY A 61 5.43 13.66 -2.16
C GLY A 61 3.96 13.89 -2.47
N LYS A 62 3.66 15.06 -3.06
CA LYS A 62 2.29 15.45 -3.41
C LYS A 62 1.62 14.41 -4.33
N SER A 63 0.35 14.09 -4.07
CA SER A 63 -0.48 13.13 -4.85
C SER A 63 -0.49 13.43 -6.36
N VAL A 64 -0.31 14.69 -6.79
CA VAL A 64 -0.26 15.05 -8.23
C VAL A 64 0.83 14.32 -9.04
N HIS A 65 1.84 13.74 -8.38
CA HIS A 65 2.90 12.97 -9.03
C HIS A 65 2.65 11.45 -8.98
N ASN A 66 1.61 11.00 -8.28
CA ASN A 66 1.24 9.60 -8.09
C ASN A 66 0.32 9.07 -9.21
N GLN A 67 0.44 9.61 -10.43
CA GLN A 67 -0.48 9.37 -11.56
C GLN A 67 -0.74 7.90 -11.88
N ARG A 68 0.25 7.02 -11.70
CA ARG A 68 0.11 5.58 -11.97
C ARG A 68 -0.81 4.91 -10.96
N ILE A 69 -0.64 5.18 -9.67
CA ILE A 69 -1.51 4.60 -8.65
C ILE A 69 -2.90 5.23 -8.72
N GLU A 70 -3.00 6.53 -9.03
CA GLU A 70 -4.30 7.20 -9.26
C GLU A 70 -5.06 6.63 -10.47
N ARG A 71 -4.34 6.13 -11.50
CA ARG A 71 -4.98 5.43 -12.62
C ARG A 71 -5.52 4.07 -12.18
N LEU A 72 -4.72 3.30 -11.43
CA LEU A 72 -5.13 2.01 -10.88
C LEU A 72 -6.34 2.17 -9.95
N TRP A 73 -6.32 3.17 -9.06
CA TRP A 73 -7.43 3.47 -8.15
C TRP A 73 -8.72 3.77 -8.89
N ARG A 74 -8.67 4.48 -10.02
CA ARG A 74 -9.86 4.71 -10.85
C ARG A 74 -10.43 3.40 -11.41
N ASP A 75 -9.57 2.51 -11.90
CA ASP A 75 -10.02 1.23 -12.45
C ASP A 75 -10.57 0.31 -11.34
N LEU A 76 -9.94 0.31 -10.17
CA LEU A 76 -10.43 -0.40 -8.99
C LEU A 76 -11.76 0.16 -8.48
N TRP A 77 -11.91 1.49 -8.49
CA TRP A 77 -13.15 2.16 -8.12
C TRP A 77 -14.29 1.73 -9.02
N THR A 78 -14.10 1.83 -10.33
CA THR A 78 -15.12 1.46 -11.32
C THR A 78 -15.48 -0.02 -11.30
N ALA A 79 -14.52 -0.89 -11.00
CA ALA A 79 -14.73 -2.34 -11.05
C ALA A 79 -15.25 -2.93 -9.74
N VAL A 80 -14.85 -2.39 -8.58
CA VAL A 80 -15.07 -3.02 -7.28
C VAL A 80 -15.67 -2.05 -6.28
N THR A 81 -14.93 -1.01 -5.88
CA THR A 81 -15.24 -0.30 -4.63
C THR A 81 -16.45 0.62 -4.73
N CYS A 82 -16.88 1.04 -5.93
CA CYS A 82 -18.10 1.85 -6.09
C CYS A 82 -19.35 1.12 -5.59
N ILE A 83 -19.44 -0.20 -5.80
CA ILE A 83 -20.60 -1.00 -5.38
C ILE A 83 -20.71 -1.01 -3.85
N TYR A 84 -19.59 -1.24 -3.17
CA TYR A 84 -19.53 -1.22 -1.71
C TYR A 84 -19.82 0.17 -1.15
N TYR A 85 -19.27 1.21 -1.80
CA TYR A 85 -19.56 2.59 -1.44
C TYR A 85 -21.07 2.86 -1.50
N ASP A 86 -21.72 2.57 -2.64
CA ASP A 86 -23.14 2.84 -2.84
C ASP A 86 -24.01 2.08 -1.84
N VAL A 87 -23.71 0.80 -1.59
CA VAL A 87 -24.46 -0.03 -0.63
C VAL A 87 -24.30 0.49 0.80
N LEU A 88 -23.08 0.82 1.23
CA LEU A 88 -22.83 1.27 2.60
C LEU A 88 -23.44 2.64 2.87
N HIS A 89 -23.34 3.58 1.91
CA HIS A 89 -23.98 4.89 2.03
C HIS A 89 -25.50 4.77 2.04
N TYR A 90 -26.08 3.91 1.20
CA TYR A 90 -27.51 3.64 1.24
C TYR A 90 -27.97 3.11 2.60
N LEU A 91 -27.22 2.17 3.20
CA LEU A 91 -27.55 1.66 4.52
C LEU A 91 -27.47 2.74 5.61
N GLU A 92 -26.50 3.65 5.53
CA GLU A 92 -26.36 4.77 6.46
C GLU A 92 -27.50 5.80 6.28
N GLU A 93 -27.77 6.23 5.04
CA GLU A 93 -28.78 7.25 4.71
C GLU A 93 -30.19 6.81 5.10
N GLU A 94 -30.52 5.52 4.94
CA GLU A 94 -31.82 4.96 5.32
C GLU A 94 -31.89 4.55 6.81
N GLY A 95 -30.80 4.73 7.57
CA GLY A 95 -30.74 4.43 9.00
C GLY A 95 -30.66 2.94 9.35
N TYR A 96 -30.28 2.07 8.40
CA TYR A 96 -29.99 0.66 8.64
C TYR A 96 -28.59 0.41 9.21
N LEU A 97 -27.68 1.38 9.05
CA LEU A 97 -26.33 1.38 9.60
C LEU A 97 -26.07 2.68 10.36
N ASP A 98 -25.93 2.57 11.68
CA ASP A 98 -25.45 3.64 12.55
C ASP A 98 -23.96 3.43 12.84
N ILE A 99 -23.12 4.29 12.28
CA ILE A 99 -21.66 4.27 12.46
C ILE A 99 -21.21 4.56 13.90
N SER A 100 -22.08 5.15 14.73
CA SER A 100 -21.82 5.38 16.15
C SER A 100 -22.15 4.14 17.00
N ASN A 101 -22.82 3.15 16.42
CA ASN A 101 -23.17 1.91 17.08
C ASN A 101 -22.13 0.82 16.78
N GLU A 102 -21.28 0.53 17.77
CA GLU A 102 -20.19 -0.44 17.64
C GLU A 102 -20.65 -1.83 17.20
N ALA A 103 -21.83 -2.28 17.64
CA ALA A 103 -22.35 -3.59 17.26
C ALA A 103 -22.78 -3.63 15.78
N GLN A 104 -23.38 -2.54 15.28
CA GLN A 104 -23.73 -2.44 13.86
C GLN A 104 -22.49 -2.29 12.99
N LEU A 105 -21.50 -1.49 13.43
CA LEU A 105 -20.23 -1.36 12.74
C LEU A 105 -19.47 -2.69 12.69
N PHE A 106 -19.46 -3.46 13.78
CA PHE A 106 -18.91 -4.81 13.80
C PHE A 106 -19.61 -5.74 12.80
N CYS A 107 -20.95 -5.77 12.79
CA CYS A 107 -21.72 -6.56 11.84
C CYS A 107 -21.43 -6.16 10.39
N CYS A 108 -21.32 -4.85 10.12
CA CYS A 108 -20.94 -4.30 8.84
C CYS A 108 -19.56 -4.83 8.40
N HIS A 109 -18.54 -4.69 9.25
CA HIS A 109 -17.21 -5.22 8.98
C HIS A 109 -17.21 -6.73 8.75
N TYR A 110 -17.92 -7.49 9.60
CA TYR A 110 -18.02 -8.95 9.49
C TYR A 110 -18.64 -9.41 8.16
N VAL A 111 -19.62 -8.65 7.65
CA VAL A 111 -20.28 -8.96 6.38
C VAL A 111 -19.41 -8.48 5.20
N PHE A 112 -19.00 -7.22 5.18
CA PHE A 112 -18.47 -6.60 3.97
C PHE A 112 -16.97 -6.77 3.77
N LEU A 113 -16.15 -6.81 4.83
CA LEU A 113 -14.69 -6.96 4.68
C LEU A 113 -14.27 -8.23 3.93
N PRO A 114 -14.75 -9.45 4.29
CA PRO A 114 -14.33 -10.66 3.57
C PRO A 114 -14.78 -10.67 2.11
N ARG A 115 -15.98 -10.12 1.82
CA ARG A 115 -16.50 -10.02 0.45
C ARG A 115 -15.71 -9.02 -0.39
N LEU A 116 -15.43 -7.86 0.19
CA LEU A 116 -14.60 -6.86 -0.47
C LEU A 116 -13.20 -7.43 -0.75
N GLN A 117 -12.60 -8.16 0.21
CA GLN A 117 -11.30 -8.80 -0.02
C GLN A 117 -11.35 -9.81 -1.18
N GLU A 118 -12.36 -10.66 -1.26
CA GLU A 118 -12.53 -11.62 -2.36
C GLU A 118 -12.65 -10.92 -3.74
N ASP A 119 -13.37 -9.80 -3.80
CA ASP A 119 -13.49 -9.00 -5.02
C ASP A 119 -12.17 -8.29 -5.37
N LEU A 120 -11.44 -7.79 -4.36
CA LEU A 120 -10.09 -7.22 -4.57
C LEU A 120 -9.11 -8.27 -5.11
N ASP A 121 -9.16 -9.49 -4.58
CA ASP A 121 -8.32 -10.61 -5.03
C ASP A 121 -8.65 -11.00 -6.48
N THR A 122 -9.94 -11.05 -6.81
CA THR A 122 -10.41 -11.29 -8.18
C THR A 122 -9.96 -10.19 -9.13
N PHE A 123 -10.10 -8.92 -8.73
CA PHE A 123 -9.62 -7.78 -9.50
C PHE A 123 -8.11 -7.84 -9.71
N ARG A 124 -7.31 -8.11 -8.66
CA ARG A 124 -5.85 -8.26 -8.75
C ARG A 124 -5.48 -9.36 -9.74
N SER A 125 -6.12 -10.52 -9.65
CA SER A 125 -5.86 -11.65 -10.56
C SER A 125 -6.16 -11.30 -12.01
N GLY A 126 -7.30 -10.65 -12.28
CA GLY A 126 -7.65 -10.18 -13.63
C GLY A 126 -6.70 -9.12 -14.14
N TRP A 127 -6.37 -8.13 -13.30
CA TRP A 127 -5.47 -7.04 -13.65
C TRP A 127 -4.04 -7.55 -13.92
N ASP A 128 -3.51 -8.47 -13.13
CA ASP A 128 -2.11 -8.89 -13.32
C ASP A 128 -1.90 -9.83 -14.50
N ASN A 129 -2.99 -10.38 -15.05
CA ASN A 129 -2.98 -11.32 -16.16
C ASN A 129 -3.66 -10.79 -17.43
N HIS A 130 -4.11 -9.53 -17.47
CA HIS A 130 -4.66 -8.95 -18.71
C HIS A 130 -3.54 -8.50 -19.66
N PRO A 131 -3.70 -8.68 -20.98
CA PRO A 131 -2.71 -8.25 -21.96
C PRO A 131 -2.70 -6.72 -22.11
N LEU A 132 -1.52 -6.11 -22.05
CA LEU A 132 -1.31 -4.69 -22.29
C LEU A 132 -0.99 -4.44 -23.77
N ARG A 133 -1.91 -3.77 -24.48
CA ARG A 133 -1.76 -3.49 -25.92
C ARG A 133 -0.48 -2.72 -26.26
N THR A 134 -0.04 -1.83 -25.38
CA THR A 134 1.17 -1.01 -25.58
C THR A 134 2.47 -1.78 -25.31
N GLU A 135 2.38 -2.92 -24.62
CA GLU A 135 3.53 -3.74 -24.19
C GLU A 135 3.53 -5.08 -24.94
N SER A 136 3.31 -5.03 -26.25
CA SER A 136 3.27 -6.23 -27.12
C SER A 136 2.29 -7.31 -26.66
N ASN A 137 1.17 -6.92 -26.03
CA ASN A 137 0.16 -7.81 -25.41
C ASN A 137 0.71 -8.69 -24.27
N MET A 138 1.84 -8.34 -23.67
CA MET A 138 2.30 -9.00 -22.45
C MET A 138 1.45 -8.59 -21.26
N THR A 139 1.30 -9.49 -20.30
CA THR A 139 0.62 -9.20 -19.03
C THR A 139 1.56 -8.49 -18.05
N PRO A 140 1.04 -7.75 -17.05
CA PRO A 140 1.86 -7.22 -15.97
C PRO A 140 2.76 -8.26 -15.31
N ASN A 141 2.28 -9.48 -15.07
CA ASN A 141 3.09 -10.57 -14.53
C ASN A 141 4.23 -10.99 -15.46
N GLN A 142 3.98 -11.09 -16.77
CA GLN A 142 5.04 -11.40 -17.74
C GLN A 142 6.11 -10.31 -17.79
N LEU A 143 5.69 -9.04 -17.79
CA LEU A 143 6.60 -7.90 -17.72
C LEU A 143 7.40 -7.88 -16.42
N TRP A 144 6.81 -8.27 -15.30
CA TRP A 144 7.48 -8.37 -14.01
C TRP A 144 8.61 -9.40 -14.05
N VAL A 145 8.33 -10.62 -14.53
CA VAL A 145 9.32 -11.71 -14.65
C VAL A 145 10.47 -11.32 -15.59
N LEU A 146 10.16 -10.72 -16.73
CA LEU A 146 11.18 -10.21 -17.66
C LEU A 146 12.03 -9.11 -17.01
N GLY A 147 11.38 -8.16 -16.33
CA GLY A 147 12.05 -7.08 -15.60
C GLY A 147 13.03 -7.61 -14.55
N HIS A 148 12.64 -8.63 -13.79
CA HIS A 148 13.46 -9.29 -12.77
C HIS A 148 14.68 -9.98 -13.37
N THR A 149 14.49 -10.65 -14.50
CA THR A 149 15.56 -11.38 -15.19
C THR A 149 16.61 -10.41 -15.73
N HIS A 150 16.18 -9.26 -16.26
CA HIS A 150 17.10 -8.27 -16.84
C HIS A 150 17.71 -7.31 -15.81
N ASN A 151 17.01 -7.03 -14.70
CA ASN A 151 17.41 -6.06 -13.70
C ASN A 151 17.23 -6.65 -12.29
N PRO A 152 18.06 -7.63 -11.89
CA PRO A 152 17.94 -8.24 -10.57
C PRO A 152 18.17 -7.18 -9.48
N ILE A 153 17.27 -7.14 -8.52
CA ILE A 153 17.37 -6.26 -7.37
C ILE A 153 18.26 -6.96 -6.34
N PRO A 154 19.37 -6.34 -5.87
CA PRO A 154 20.19 -6.94 -4.82
C PRO A 154 19.37 -7.13 -3.55
N GLU A 155 19.53 -8.27 -2.90
CA GLU A 155 18.96 -8.49 -1.57
C GLU A 155 19.52 -7.45 -0.58
N PRO A 156 18.70 -6.93 0.34
CA PRO A 156 19.19 -6.02 1.36
C PRO A 156 20.28 -6.68 2.20
N HIS A 157 21.31 -5.91 2.55
CA HIS A 157 22.34 -6.39 3.47
C HIS A 157 21.71 -6.52 4.86
N GLY A 158 21.71 -7.74 5.42
CA GLY A 158 21.02 -8.06 6.68
C GLY A 158 19.72 -8.83 6.52
N ALA A 159 19.55 -9.56 5.39
CA ALA A 159 18.41 -10.44 5.14
C ALA A 159 18.09 -11.33 6.35
N LEU A 160 17.05 -10.92 7.08
CA LEU A 160 16.15 -11.69 7.94
C LEU A 160 16.76 -12.94 8.58
N THR A 161 17.50 -12.76 9.67
CA THR A 161 17.50 -13.75 10.75
C THR A 161 16.78 -13.10 11.93
N GLU A 162 15.55 -13.57 12.16
CA GLU A 162 14.72 -13.32 13.35
C GLU A 162 13.95 -11.99 13.43
N GLY A 163 12.62 -12.13 13.49
CA GLY A 163 11.59 -11.14 13.87
C GLY A 163 12.04 -9.70 14.06
N VAL A 164 12.01 -8.90 12.98
CA VAL A 164 12.33 -7.48 13.01
C VAL A 164 11.36 -6.74 13.94
N GLN A 165 11.84 -6.42 15.15
CA GLN A 165 11.24 -5.39 16.00
C GLN A 165 11.64 -4.03 15.42
N ILE A 166 10.67 -3.25 14.94
CA ILE A 166 10.92 -1.90 14.44
C ILE A 166 11.19 -1.01 15.66
N PRO A 167 12.38 -0.37 15.78
CA PRO A 167 12.64 0.58 16.84
C PRO A 167 11.71 1.77 16.73
N GLU A 168 11.21 2.23 17.89
CA GLU A 168 10.51 3.49 18.02
C GLU A 168 11.52 4.62 17.79
N ILE A 169 11.43 5.28 16.62
CA ILE A 169 12.28 6.42 16.28
C ILE A 169 11.50 7.69 16.64
N GLU A 170 12.04 8.48 17.57
CA GLU A 170 11.57 9.83 17.86
C GLU A 170 11.93 10.77 16.70
N TRP A 171 10.91 11.34 16.07
CA TRP A 171 11.05 12.14 14.86
C TRP A 171 11.56 13.55 15.13
N GLU A 172 11.44 14.03 16.37
CA GLU A 172 11.80 15.40 16.76
C GLU A 172 13.31 15.69 16.60
N ASP A 173 14.16 14.66 16.72
CA ASP A 173 15.62 14.79 16.60
C ASP A 173 16.16 14.58 15.17
N SER A 174 15.31 14.19 14.23
CA SER A 174 15.71 13.95 12.83
C SER A 174 15.51 15.15 11.90
N GLY A 175 15.14 16.30 12.49
CA GLY A 175 15.09 17.59 11.82
C GLY A 175 16.47 18.04 11.33
N LEU A 176 16.52 18.49 10.07
CA LEU A 176 17.67 19.16 9.46
C LEU A 176 18.23 20.26 10.40
N PRO A 177 19.55 20.48 10.48
CA PRO A 177 20.10 21.56 11.27
C PRO A 177 19.51 22.89 10.79
N LEU A 178 18.95 23.66 11.73
CA LEU A 178 18.52 25.03 11.51
C LEU A 178 19.68 25.79 10.87
N HIS A 179 19.44 26.38 9.70
CA HIS A 179 20.36 27.36 9.13
C HIS A 179 20.57 28.46 10.18
N GLU A 180 21.78 28.55 10.72
CA GLU A 180 22.20 29.72 11.50
C GLU A 180 22.11 30.94 10.58
N GLU A 181 21.19 31.85 10.90
CA GLU A 181 21.22 33.21 10.35
C GLU A 181 22.47 33.89 10.89
N SER A 182 23.48 34.05 10.03
CA SER A 182 24.61 34.93 10.29
C SER A 182 24.18 36.38 10.11
N ASN A 183 24.29 37.17 11.19
CA ASN A 183 24.28 38.64 11.20
C ASN A 183 25.30 39.25 10.21
#